data_AF-A0A7Y3R7C3-F1
#
_entry.id   AF-A0A7Y3R7C3-F1
#
_cell.length_a   1.000
_cell.length_b   1.000
_cell.length_c   1.000
_cell.angle_alpha   90.00
_cell.angle_beta   90.00
_cell.angle_gamma   90.00
#
_symmetry.space_group_name_H-M   'P 1'
#
loop_
_entity.id
_entity.type
_entity.pdbx_description
1 polymer ?
#
loop_
_entity_poly.entity_id
_entity_poly.type
_entity_poly.pdbx_seq_one_letter_code
_entity_poly.pdbx_strand_id
1 'polypeptide(L)'
;MIYNRGLNSSITLSDFCQTYTVSFHCTQVAPCNANYCDGLACPTGECYTESISYASCEVPTSIDQTIGTSGGGSSGGDGVGGNSLEGIYIPNPYNGDADINNAEFMLAAQVAAYTNTLSQNFPNIQATLTYNSWMFSNIINFVRNNGNELNPRNQNAIFFVLNNISPILNFNPSNFTFVEINQLHYNSFIYLLNNPTAETVSFNQQFITQSQLNPDLNLDYLASLKSPSNIDRSAIDTLTPEGQKFNLVYEELLKSPKFKELFIDLFENSDRFNVKFQIGTVANGADGNTVTDTNLVNPSLNTITISRQFLLNGNKMEIAKTIIHECIHAFLNVKLLDPSQGMSIPNLNNMEFCDIVNQEYNDLSPGQNQHNFIYNYMVPTMVTILSEVKDFLVSTTNNQLMLTDVVVHIPFDNSPATPFVWADYYYNLSLNGIQNCSFFQNEIGTIQVVNGVPTPIITVNQTLMQSFIQYITRGHWNITN
;
A
#
# COMPACT_ATOMS: atom_id res chain seq x y z
N MET A 1 -23.34 24.30 -11.15
CA MET A 1 -23.58 22.90 -10.77
C MET A 1 -24.46 22.31 -11.86
N ILE A 2 -23.86 21.58 -12.81
CA ILE A 2 -24.57 21.08 -13.99
C ILE A 2 -25.17 19.72 -13.61
N TYR A 3 -26.49 19.67 -13.51
CA TYR A 3 -27.24 18.41 -13.50
C TYR A 3 -27.12 17.80 -14.90
N ASN A 4 -26.48 16.64 -15.02
CA ASN A 4 -26.48 15.90 -16.27
C ASN A 4 -27.67 14.92 -16.26
N ARG A 5 -28.59 15.12 -17.21
CA ARG A 5 -29.76 14.28 -17.47
C ARG A 5 -29.25 12.96 -18.06
N GLY A 6 -29.82 11.82 -17.63
CA GLY A 6 -29.46 10.51 -18.15
C GLY A 6 -29.57 10.45 -19.68
N LEU A 7 -28.46 10.15 -20.35
CA LEU A 7 -28.43 9.77 -21.76
C LEU A 7 -28.89 8.32 -21.83
N ASN A 8 -30.13 8.10 -22.23
CA ASN A 8 -30.77 6.79 -22.25
C ASN A 8 -31.09 6.41 -23.71
N SER A 9 -30.06 6.16 -24.50
CA SER A 9 -30.13 5.44 -25.79
C SER A 9 -28.71 5.16 -26.29
N SER A 10 -28.57 4.13 -27.12
CA SER A 10 -27.31 3.80 -27.81
C SER A 10 -26.71 5.04 -28.46
N ILE A 11 -25.47 5.39 -28.12
CA ILE A 11 -24.74 6.47 -28.80
C ILE A 11 -23.80 5.84 -29.82
N THR A 12 -24.14 6.02 -31.10
CA THR A 12 -23.28 5.90 -32.26
C THR A 12 -22.95 7.30 -32.78
N LEU A 13 -21.90 7.47 -33.60
CA LEU A 13 -21.57 8.76 -34.22
C LEU A 13 -22.73 9.36 -35.04
N SER A 14 -23.72 8.54 -35.43
CA SER A 14 -24.96 8.96 -36.11
C SER A 14 -26.04 9.57 -35.20
N ASP A 15 -25.92 9.50 -33.87
CA ASP A 15 -26.94 10.00 -32.93
C ASP A 15 -26.73 11.47 -32.52
N PHE A 16 -25.66 12.09 -33.00
CA PHE A 16 -25.38 13.49 -32.81
C PHE A 16 -25.72 14.29 -34.07
N CYS A 17 -26.53 15.32 -33.89
CA CYS A 17 -26.74 16.33 -34.90
C CYS A 17 -25.57 17.31 -34.81
N GLN A 18 -24.69 17.27 -35.82
CA GLN A 18 -23.65 18.27 -36.01
C GLN A 18 -24.34 19.58 -36.41
N THR A 19 -24.36 20.55 -35.49
CA THR A 19 -24.85 21.89 -35.80
C THR A 19 -23.66 22.74 -36.22
N TYR A 20 -23.59 23.01 -37.52
CA TYR A 20 -22.60 23.92 -38.08
C TYR A 20 -23.12 25.35 -37.91
N THR A 21 -22.60 26.08 -36.94
CA THR A 21 -22.98 27.49 -36.75
C THR A 21 -21.92 28.35 -37.43
N VAL A 22 -22.29 28.90 -38.58
CA VAL A 22 -21.48 29.90 -39.28
C VAL A 22 -22.08 31.26 -39.00
N SER A 23 -21.45 32.01 -38.11
CA SER A 23 -21.85 33.39 -37.81
C SER A 23 -21.12 34.33 -38.74
N PHE A 24 -21.86 34.91 -39.69
CA PHE A 24 -21.37 35.92 -40.62
C PHE A 24 -21.50 37.31 -39.98
N HIS A 25 -20.38 37.98 -39.76
CA HIS A 25 -20.37 39.26 -39.01
C HIS A 25 -20.54 40.51 -39.87
N CYS A 26 -20.71 40.38 -41.19
CA CYS A 26 -20.88 41.53 -42.08
C CYS A 26 -21.75 41.22 -43.31
N THR A 27 -23.01 41.66 -43.26
CA THR A 27 -23.81 41.95 -44.46
C THR A 27 -24.34 43.38 -44.30
N GLN A 28 -23.83 44.30 -45.13
CA GLN A 28 -24.04 45.76 -45.10
C GLN A 28 -25.53 46.17 -44.85
N VAL A 29 -25.86 47.30 -44.23
CA VAL A 29 -25.50 48.69 -44.59
C VAL A 29 -25.31 49.61 -43.36
N ALA A 30 -24.06 50.04 -43.12
CA ALA A 30 -23.59 51.13 -42.23
C ALA A 30 -23.68 50.96 -40.69
N PRO A 31 -22.86 51.73 -39.93
CA PRO A 31 -21.41 51.68 -39.86
C PRO A 31 -20.97 50.82 -38.65
N CYS A 32 -20.10 49.85 -38.90
CA CYS A 32 -19.47 49.05 -37.86
C CYS A 32 -18.61 49.94 -36.95
N ASN A 33 -18.79 49.80 -35.64
CA ASN A 33 -18.01 50.52 -34.64
C ASN A 33 -17.57 49.62 -33.48
N ALA A 34 -16.31 49.85 -33.11
CA ALA A 34 -15.57 49.66 -31.87
C ALA A 34 -15.05 48.30 -31.39
N ASN A 35 -15.55 47.12 -31.76
CA ASN A 35 -14.97 45.85 -31.24
C ASN A 35 -14.59 44.85 -32.33
N TYR A 36 -14.12 45.36 -33.47
CA TYR A 36 -13.81 44.58 -34.66
C TYR A 36 -12.96 43.34 -34.41
N CYS A 37 -13.47 42.22 -34.92
CA CYS A 37 -12.68 41.26 -35.67
C CYS A 37 -12.21 41.96 -36.95
N ASP A 38 -11.03 42.53 -36.91
CA ASP A 38 -10.30 42.94 -38.09
C ASP A 38 -8.97 42.17 -38.13
N GLY A 39 -8.94 41.18 -39.01
CA GLY A 39 -7.79 41.12 -39.92
C GLY A 39 -7.81 42.36 -40.83
N LEU A 40 -7.70 43.56 -40.22
CA LEU A 40 -7.69 44.99 -40.62
C LEU A 40 -8.35 45.50 -41.92
N ALA A 41 -8.74 44.66 -42.86
CA ALA A 41 -9.29 45.05 -44.14
C ALA A 41 -9.85 43.80 -44.80
N CYS A 42 -11.13 43.75 -45.11
CA CYS A 42 -11.57 42.78 -46.11
C CYS A 42 -12.40 43.38 -47.24
N PRO A 43 -11.68 43.94 -48.23
CA PRO A 43 -12.02 43.89 -49.64
C PRO A 43 -11.68 42.55 -50.33
N THR A 44 -11.10 41.53 -49.67
CA THR A 44 -10.78 40.22 -50.31
C THR A 44 -10.91 38.95 -49.44
N GLY A 45 -11.55 38.97 -48.27
CA GLY A 45 -11.73 37.75 -47.46
C GLY A 45 -12.95 37.79 -46.55
N GLU A 46 -13.73 36.72 -46.51
CA GLU A 46 -14.92 36.64 -45.65
C GLU A 46 -14.48 36.33 -44.20
N CYS A 47 -14.88 37.15 -43.23
CA CYS A 47 -14.72 36.84 -41.81
C CYS A 47 -15.99 36.14 -41.30
N TYR A 48 -15.89 34.85 -41.06
CA TYR A 48 -16.88 34.10 -40.31
C TYR A 48 -16.22 33.45 -39.10
N THR A 49 -16.99 33.24 -38.05
CA THR A 49 -16.62 32.32 -36.96
C THR A 49 -17.42 31.04 -37.13
N GLU A 50 -16.72 29.94 -37.34
CA GLU A 50 -17.29 28.60 -37.32
C GLU A 50 -17.25 28.08 -35.88
N SER A 51 -18.40 27.65 -35.36
CA SER A 51 -18.45 26.77 -34.21
C SER A 51 -19.23 25.52 -34.56
N ILE A 52 -18.65 24.38 -34.22
CA ILE A 52 -19.28 23.08 -34.40
C ILE A 52 -19.75 22.64 -33.02
N SER A 53 -21.06 22.52 -32.84
CA SER A 53 -21.65 21.95 -31.63
C SER A 53 -22.35 20.65 -31.98
N TYR A 54 -22.24 19.67 -31.08
CA TYR A 54 -22.91 18.38 -31.19
C TYR A 54 -24.01 18.33 -30.13
N ALA A 55 -25.26 18.18 -30.56
CA ALA A 55 -26.39 17.96 -29.67
C ALA A 55 -27.08 16.64 -30.06
N SER A 56 -27.75 16.00 -29.10
CA SER A 56 -28.64 14.87 -29.40
C SER A 56 -29.73 15.35 -30.38
N CYS A 57 -30.01 14.55 -31.41
CA CYS A 57 -30.97 14.90 -32.45
C CYS A 57 -32.44 14.95 -32.00
N GLU A 58 -32.77 14.58 -30.75
CA GLU A 58 -34.15 14.56 -30.26
C GLU A 58 -34.60 15.94 -29.74
N VAL A 59 -35.63 16.50 -30.39
CA VAL A 59 -36.30 17.75 -30.00
C VAL A 59 -37.10 17.52 -28.71
N PRO A 60 -36.99 18.37 -27.68
CA PRO A 60 -37.68 18.14 -26.41
C PRO A 60 -39.19 18.36 -26.53
N THR A 61 -39.98 17.29 -26.42
CA THR A 61 -41.42 17.40 -26.19
C THR A 61 -41.72 17.42 -24.68
N SER A 62 -42.22 18.56 -24.21
CA SER A 62 -42.83 18.85 -22.90
C SER A 62 -42.02 18.54 -21.63
N ILE A 63 -41.73 19.62 -20.89
CA ILE A 63 -41.25 19.61 -19.51
C ILE A 63 -42.45 19.31 -18.60
N ASP A 64 -42.46 18.17 -17.90
CA ASP A 64 -43.35 17.92 -16.77
C ASP A 64 -42.66 18.35 -15.47
N GLN A 65 -43.16 19.43 -14.86
CA GLN A 65 -42.72 19.96 -13.57
C GLN A 65 -43.68 19.50 -12.46
N THR A 66 -43.77 18.20 -12.19
CA THR A 66 -44.43 17.72 -10.97
C THR A 66 -43.55 16.76 -10.19
N ILE A 67 -42.68 17.32 -9.34
CA ILE A 67 -42.18 16.64 -8.14
C ILE A 67 -42.89 17.28 -6.95
N GLY A 68 -43.63 16.46 -6.22
CA GLY A 68 -44.55 16.86 -5.15
C GLY A 68 -43.88 17.57 -4.00
N THR A 69 -44.39 18.77 -3.69
CA THR A 69 -44.22 19.43 -2.40
C THR A 69 -45.03 18.70 -1.34
N SER A 70 -44.39 18.01 -0.41
CA SER A 70 -45.00 17.71 0.89
C SER A 70 -45.17 19.02 1.65
N GLY A 71 -46.43 19.41 1.87
CA GLY A 71 -46.79 20.61 2.62
C GLY A 71 -46.38 20.52 4.10
N GLY A 72 -45.94 21.66 4.62
CA GLY A 72 -45.65 21.86 6.03
C GLY A 72 -45.15 23.28 6.25
N GLY A 73 -46.08 24.24 6.36
CA GLY A 73 -45.76 25.61 6.72
C GLY A 73 -45.54 25.77 8.22
N SER A 74 -44.59 26.61 8.62
CA SER A 74 -44.79 27.76 9.53
C SER A 74 -43.45 28.36 9.98
N SER A 75 -43.31 29.66 9.72
CA SER A 75 -42.68 30.71 10.55
C SER A 75 -41.27 30.53 11.13
N GLY A 76 -40.34 31.34 10.60
CA GLY A 76 -39.63 32.38 11.38
C GLY A 76 -38.43 31.95 12.22
N GLY A 77 -37.23 32.32 11.79
CA GLY A 77 -36.04 32.31 12.62
C GLY A 77 -34.78 32.60 11.81
N ASP A 78 -34.27 33.83 11.91
CA ASP A 78 -32.93 34.20 11.48
C ASP A 78 -31.91 33.35 12.24
N GLY A 79 -31.12 32.56 11.51
CA GLY A 79 -30.11 31.69 12.09
C GLY A 79 -29.23 31.10 11.00
N VAL A 80 -27.99 31.57 10.97
CA VAL A 80 -26.87 31.12 10.12
C VAL A 80 -26.81 29.59 10.06
N GLY A 81 -27.20 29.01 8.94
CA GLY A 81 -27.01 27.60 8.63
C GLY A 81 -26.19 27.47 7.36
N GLY A 82 -24.91 27.10 7.48
CA GLY A 82 -24.15 26.61 6.33
C GLY A 82 -24.89 25.41 5.75
N ASN A 83 -25.20 25.45 4.45
CA ASN A 83 -25.86 24.35 3.77
C ASN A 83 -25.00 23.08 3.94
N SER A 84 -25.57 22.04 4.53
CA SER A 84 -25.02 20.69 4.71
C SER A 84 -24.86 19.90 3.40
N LEU A 85 -24.61 20.59 2.30
CA LEU A 85 -24.46 20.05 0.95
C LEU A 85 -23.01 20.16 0.47
N GLU A 86 -22.04 20.00 1.36
CA GLU A 86 -20.67 19.67 0.97
C GLU A 86 -20.65 18.22 0.45
N GLY A 87 -21.17 18.05 -0.77
CA GLY A 87 -21.04 16.79 -1.52
C GLY A 87 -19.61 16.60 -1.99
N ILE A 88 -19.24 15.35 -2.26
CA ILE A 88 -17.94 15.00 -2.84
C ILE A 88 -17.81 15.73 -4.19
N TYR A 89 -16.70 16.45 -4.37
CA TYR A 89 -16.40 17.11 -5.64
C TYR A 89 -16.23 16.07 -6.75
N ILE A 90 -17.11 16.12 -7.75
CA ILE A 90 -17.03 15.28 -8.95
C ILE A 90 -16.38 16.13 -10.05
N PRO A 91 -15.19 15.77 -10.56
CA PRO A 91 -14.56 16.50 -11.65
C PRO A 91 -15.46 16.48 -12.90
N ASN A 92 -15.53 17.63 -13.59
CA ASN A 92 -16.09 17.68 -14.93
C ASN A 92 -15.25 16.74 -15.83
N PRO A 93 -15.85 15.72 -16.47
CA PRO A 93 -15.10 14.77 -17.28
C PRO A 93 -14.42 15.41 -18.48
N TYR A 94 -14.84 16.62 -18.87
CA TYR A 94 -14.29 17.37 -20.00
C TYR A 94 -14.53 18.87 -19.89
N ASN A 95 -13.47 19.68 -19.96
CA ASN A 95 -13.53 21.16 -19.87
C ASN A 95 -13.07 21.88 -21.16
N GLY A 96 -12.83 21.16 -22.26
CA GLY A 96 -12.38 21.72 -23.54
C GLY A 96 -13.50 21.93 -24.56
N ASP A 97 -13.15 22.47 -25.73
CA ASP A 97 -14.03 22.54 -26.90
C ASP A 97 -14.02 21.20 -27.65
N ALA A 98 -15.21 20.65 -27.95
CA ALA A 98 -15.41 19.33 -28.56
C ALA A 98 -14.66 19.15 -29.90
N ASP A 99 -13.37 18.84 -29.80
CA ASP A 99 -12.46 18.56 -30.90
C ASP A 99 -12.26 17.04 -30.98
N ILE A 100 -12.64 16.46 -32.11
CA ILE A 100 -12.49 15.03 -32.39
C ILE A 100 -11.01 14.58 -32.40
N ASN A 101 -10.07 15.51 -32.51
CA ASN A 101 -8.65 15.24 -32.42
C ASN A 101 -8.12 15.35 -30.98
N ASN A 102 -8.94 15.81 -30.03
CA ASN A 102 -8.57 15.88 -28.63
C ASN A 102 -8.60 14.47 -28.00
N ALA A 103 -7.44 14.02 -27.51
CA ALA A 103 -7.29 12.68 -26.93
C ALA A 103 -8.22 12.44 -25.72
N GLU A 104 -8.52 13.47 -24.92
CA GLU A 104 -9.44 13.36 -23.77
C GLU A 104 -10.89 13.21 -24.22
N PHE A 105 -11.29 13.91 -25.28
CA PHE A 105 -12.61 13.74 -25.88
C PHE A 105 -12.78 12.33 -26.46
N MET A 106 -11.76 11.85 -27.19
CA MET A 106 -11.77 10.49 -27.75
C MET A 106 -11.80 9.41 -26.67
N LEU A 107 -11.06 9.59 -25.57
CA LEU A 107 -11.12 8.69 -24.43
C LEU A 107 -12.52 8.67 -23.80
N ALA A 108 -13.10 9.84 -23.53
CA ALA A 108 -14.44 9.95 -22.97
C ALA A 108 -15.50 9.29 -23.88
N ALA A 109 -15.38 9.47 -25.20
CA ALA A 109 -16.24 8.83 -26.20
C ALA A 109 -16.09 7.29 -26.20
N GLN A 110 -14.87 6.77 -26.11
CA GLN A 110 -14.63 5.32 -26.01
C GLN A 110 -15.24 4.73 -24.74
N VAL A 111 -15.05 5.39 -23.60
CA VAL A 111 -15.66 4.98 -22.32
C VAL A 111 -17.18 5.00 -22.42
N ALA A 112 -17.77 6.08 -22.97
CA ALA A 112 -19.21 6.19 -23.18
C ALA A 112 -19.78 5.06 -24.04
N ALA A 113 -19.15 4.79 -25.18
CA ALA A 113 -19.56 3.72 -26.09
C ALA A 113 -19.52 2.35 -25.40
N TYR A 114 -18.48 2.08 -24.61
CA TYR A 114 -18.35 0.84 -23.86
C TYR A 114 -19.39 0.71 -22.75
N THR A 115 -19.59 1.74 -21.92
CA THR A 115 -20.60 1.70 -20.85
C THR A 115 -22.03 1.62 -21.39
N ASN A 116 -22.29 2.19 -22.57
CA ASN A 116 -23.57 2.02 -23.27
C ASN A 116 -23.77 0.58 -23.74
N THR A 117 -22.72 -0.03 -24.32
CA THR A 117 -22.74 -1.44 -24.71
C THR A 117 -22.99 -2.35 -23.50
N LEU A 118 -22.35 -2.08 -22.37
CA LEU A 118 -22.62 -2.81 -21.13
C LEU A 118 -24.06 -2.61 -20.66
N SER A 119 -24.57 -1.38 -20.64
CA SER A 119 -25.93 -1.06 -20.20
C SER A 119 -27.01 -1.77 -21.01
N GLN A 120 -26.81 -1.90 -22.34
CA GLN A 120 -27.74 -2.62 -23.22
C GLN A 120 -27.76 -4.14 -22.96
N ASN A 121 -26.59 -4.70 -22.64
CA ASN A 121 -26.45 -6.14 -22.42
C ASN A 121 -26.75 -6.56 -20.97
N PHE A 122 -26.64 -5.63 -20.02
CA PHE A 122 -26.76 -5.87 -18.58
C PHE A 122 -27.66 -4.79 -17.93
N PRO A 123 -28.98 -5.04 -17.81
CA PRO A 123 -29.93 -4.06 -17.28
C PRO A 123 -29.62 -3.54 -15.87
N ASN A 124 -28.96 -4.37 -15.04
CA ASN A 124 -28.46 -3.96 -13.71
C ASN A 124 -27.35 -2.90 -13.80
N ILE A 125 -26.48 -2.98 -14.80
CA ILE A 125 -25.45 -1.96 -15.06
C ILE A 125 -26.10 -0.67 -15.53
N GLN A 126 -27.12 -0.75 -16.42
CA GLN A 126 -27.88 0.43 -16.85
C GLN A 126 -28.48 1.18 -15.67
N ALA A 127 -29.16 0.46 -14.77
CA ALA A 127 -29.75 1.05 -13.57
C ALA A 127 -28.66 1.68 -12.69
N THR A 128 -27.56 0.96 -12.46
CA THR A 128 -26.43 1.44 -11.64
C THR A 128 -25.89 2.77 -12.15
N LEU A 129 -25.56 2.86 -13.44
CA LEU A 129 -25.02 4.07 -14.06
C LEU A 129 -26.04 5.22 -14.12
N THR A 130 -27.32 4.91 -14.33
CA THR A 130 -28.39 5.91 -14.37
C THR A 130 -28.57 6.61 -13.03
N TYR A 131 -28.53 5.85 -11.92
CA TYR A 131 -28.70 6.41 -10.59
C TYR A 131 -27.40 6.95 -9.97
N ASN A 132 -26.23 6.63 -10.55
CA ASN A 132 -24.92 6.99 -10.03
C ASN A 132 -24.04 7.63 -11.11
N SER A 133 -24.51 8.74 -11.67
CA SER A 133 -23.85 9.45 -12.77
C SER A 133 -22.40 9.88 -12.46
N TRP A 134 -22.06 10.05 -11.18
CA TRP A 134 -20.71 10.34 -10.71
C TRP A 134 -19.68 9.25 -11.06
N MET A 135 -20.12 8.00 -11.25
CA MET A 135 -19.23 6.89 -11.61
C MET A 135 -18.58 7.10 -12.98
N PHE A 136 -19.30 7.71 -13.92
CA PHE A 136 -18.83 7.89 -15.28
C PHE A 136 -17.53 8.69 -15.37
N SER A 137 -17.47 9.86 -14.72
CA SER A 137 -16.24 10.67 -14.66
C SER A 137 -15.08 9.93 -14.02
N ASN A 138 -15.37 9.09 -13.02
CA ASN A 138 -14.35 8.31 -12.33
C ASN A 138 -13.84 7.13 -13.17
N ILE A 139 -14.68 6.53 -14.01
CA ILE A 139 -14.24 5.54 -15.01
C ILE A 139 -13.29 6.19 -16.02
N ILE A 140 -13.61 7.38 -16.53
CA ILE A 140 -12.72 8.10 -17.44
C ILE A 140 -11.37 8.36 -16.78
N ASN A 141 -11.37 8.88 -15.54
CA ASN A 141 -10.16 9.12 -14.78
C ASN A 141 -9.35 7.83 -14.57
N PHE A 142 -10.02 6.72 -14.26
CA PHE A 142 -9.38 5.41 -14.11
C PHE A 142 -8.68 4.98 -15.40
N VAL A 143 -9.36 5.04 -16.55
CA VAL A 143 -8.77 4.65 -17.84
C VAL A 143 -7.61 5.58 -18.22
N ARG A 144 -7.76 6.89 -18.01
CA ARG A 144 -6.69 7.89 -18.20
C ARG A 144 -5.43 7.50 -17.43
N ASN A 145 -5.59 7.13 -16.16
CA ASN A 145 -4.48 6.78 -15.28
C ASN A 145 -3.92 5.37 -15.50
N ASN A 146 -4.60 4.52 -16.29
CA ASN A 146 -4.23 3.12 -16.52
C ASN A 146 -3.93 2.84 -18.00
N GLY A 147 -3.11 3.67 -18.60
CA GLY A 147 -2.65 3.51 -19.99
C GLY A 147 -3.37 4.40 -21.00
N ASN A 148 -4.30 5.25 -20.56
CA ASN A 148 -5.02 6.21 -21.39
C ASN A 148 -5.76 5.60 -22.59
N GLU A 149 -6.16 4.34 -22.45
CA GLU A 149 -6.85 3.57 -23.50
C GLU A 149 -7.78 2.53 -22.90
N LEU A 150 -8.87 2.21 -23.61
CA LEU A 150 -9.83 1.20 -23.19
C LEU A 150 -9.39 -0.23 -23.57
N ASN A 151 -8.22 -0.65 -23.10
CA ASN A 151 -7.69 -2.01 -23.34
C ASN A 151 -8.49 -3.10 -22.56
N PRO A 152 -8.29 -4.39 -22.87
CA PRO A 152 -9.04 -5.48 -22.22
C PRO A 152 -8.95 -5.49 -20.69
N ARG A 153 -7.80 -5.09 -20.11
CA ARG A 153 -7.64 -4.99 -18.66
C ARG A 153 -8.59 -3.96 -18.07
N ASN A 154 -8.62 -2.75 -18.64
CA ASN A 154 -9.49 -1.67 -18.18
C ASN A 154 -10.97 -2.00 -18.41
N GLN A 155 -11.31 -2.60 -19.55
CA GLN A 155 -12.66 -3.08 -19.84
C GLN A 155 -13.16 -4.08 -18.80
N ASN A 156 -12.33 -5.08 -18.45
CA ASN A 156 -12.65 -6.09 -17.46
C ASN A 156 -12.84 -5.49 -16.07
N ALA A 157 -11.99 -4.55 -15.66
CA ALA A 157 -12.11 -3.85 -14.38
C ALA A 157 -13.42 -3.06 -14.27
N ILE A 158 -13.77 -2.31 -15.32
CA ILE A 158 -15.02 -1.54 -15.42
C ILE A 158 -16.24 -2.47 -15.36
N PHE A 159 -16.23 -3.55 -16.15
CA PHE A 159 -17.33 -4.51 -16.13
C PHE A 159 -17.47 -5.16 -14.75
N PHE A 160 -16.35 -5.57 -14.16
CA PHE A 160 -16.31 -6.18 -12.84
C PHE A 160 -16.92 -5.28 -11.77
N VAL A 161 -16.49 -4.01 -11.67
CA VAL A 161 -17.04 -3.11 -10.65
C VAL A 161 -18.53 -2.86 -10.87
N LEU A 162 -18.95 -2.58 -12.11
CA LEU A 162 -20.34 -2.25 -12.41
C LEU A 162 -21.28 -3.43 -12.14
N ASN A 163 -20.80 -4.66 -12.33
CA ASN A 163 -21.56 -5.86 -12.04
C ASN A 163 -21.65 -6.17 -10.53
N ASN A 164 -20.69 -5.71 -9.71
CA ASN A 164 -20.57 -6.08 -8.30
C ASN A 164 -20.84 -4.95 -7.30
N ILE A 165 -20.96 -3.69 -7.74
CA ILE A 165 -21.11 -2.53 -6.84
C ILE A 165 -22.54 -2.37 -6.28
N SER A 166 -23.56 -2.95 -6.93
CA SER A 166 -24.96 -2.73 -6.57
C SER A 166 -25.31 -3.04 -5.10
N PRO A 167 -24.87 -4.16 -4.48
CA PRO A 167 -25.12 -4.41 -3.06
C PRO A 167 -24.58 -3.31 -2.14
N ILE A 168 -23.47 -2.68 -2.54
CA ILE A 168 -22.79 -1.62 -1.78
C ILE A 168 -23.58 -0.31 -1.90
N LEU A 169 -24.05 0.03 -3.09
CA LEU A 169 -24.85 1.25 -3.31
C LEU A 169 -26.21 1.20 -2.60
N ASN A 170 -26.76 -0.01 -2.43
CA ASN A 170 -28.00 -0.23 -1.70
C ASN A 170 -27.78 -0.24 -0.16
N PHE A 171 -26.53 -0.16 0.30
CA PHE A 171 -26.23 -0.11 1.73
C PHE A 171 -26.46 1.30 2.29
N ASN A 172 -27.43 1.40 3.19
CA ASN A 172 -27.85 2.65 3.84
C ASN A 172 -28.09 2.40 5.34
N PRO A 173 -27.02 2.28 6.14
CA PRO A 173 -27.14 2.00 7.57
C PRO A 173 -27.64 3.25 8.31
N SER A 174 -28.54 3.05 9.28
CA SER A 174 -29.21 4.14 10.01
C SER A 174 -28.28 4.94 10.92
N ASN A 175 -27.09 4.41 11.25
CA ASN A 175 -26.08 5.07 12.07
C ASN A 175 -25.07 5.91 11.27
N PHE A 176 -25.14 5.91 9.93
CA PHE A 176 -24.25 6.73 9.11
C PHE A 176 -24.98 7.99 8.65
N THR A 177 -24.25 9.09 8.59
CA THR A 177 -24.70 10.30 7.91
C THR A 177 -24.75 10.07 6.40
N PHE A 178 -25.54 10.90 5.71
CA PHE A 178 -25.58 10.89 4.24
C PHE A 178 -24.19 11.10 3.60
N VAL A 179 -23.33 11.91 4.22
CA VAL A 179 -21.96 12.15 3.74
C VAL A 179 -21.12 10.88 3.86
N GLU A 180 -21.17 10.19 4.99
CA GLU A 180 -20.44 8.94 5.23
C GLU A 180 -20.89 7.82 4.28
N ILE A 181 -22.19 7.72 3.98
CA ILE A 181 -22.73 6.76 3.02
C ILE A 181 -22.16 7.03 1.62
N ASN A 182 -22.21 8.28 1.15
CA ASN A 182 -21.66 8.61 -0.17
C ASN A 182 -20.15 8.41 -0.23
N GLN A 183 -19.44 8.71 0.86
CA GLN A 183 -18.00 8.48 0.96
C GLN A 183 -17.68 6.99 0.88
N LEU A 184 -18.44 6.13 1.56
CA LEU A 184 -18.33 4.68 1.47
C LEU A 184 -18.57 4.18 0.04
N HIS A 185 -19.67 4.62 -0.60
CA HIS A 185 -19.99 4.24 -1.98
C HIS A 185 -18.88 4.63 -2.95
N TYR A 186 -18.42 5.88 -2.86
CA TYR A 186 -17.32 6.40 -3.68
C TYR A 186 -16.04 5.60 -3.49
N ASN A 187 -15.60 5.44 -2.24
CA ASN A 187 -14.38 4.73 -1.93
C ASN A 187 -14.45 3.26 -2.38
N SER A 188 -15.60 2.59 -2.20
CA SER A 188 -15.80 1.20 -2.63
C SER A 188 -15.71 1.03 -4.13
N PHE A 189 -16.32 1.97 -4.86
CA PHE A 189 -16.26 2.00 -6.31
C PHE A 189 -14.82 2.16 -6.81
N ILE A 190 -14.08 3.14 -6.27
CA ILE A 190 -12.67 3.36 -6.64
C ILE A 190 -11.81 2.14 -6.28
N TYR A 191 -12.04 1.50 -5.13
CA TYR A 191 -11.27 0.32 -4.73
C TYR A 191 -11.51 -0.88 -5.65
N LEU A 192 -12.77 -1.18 -5.97
CA LEU A 192 -13.14 -2.26 -6.90
C LEU A 192 -12.63 -2.01 -8.33
N LEU A 193 -12.60 -0.75 -8.78
CA LEU A 193 -12.01 -0.40 -10.07
C LEU A 193 -10.52 -0.74 -10.15
N ASN A 194 -9.78 -0.48 -9.07
CA ASN A 194 -8.33 -0.73 -9.03
C ASN A 194 -7.99 -2.20 -8.68
N ASN A 195 -8.89 -2.92 -8.01
CA ASN A 195 -8.70 -4.30 -7.55
C ASN A 195 -9.93 -5.18 -7.92
N PRO A 196 -10.09 -5.54 -9.21
CA PRO A 196 -11.30 -6.23 -9.67
C PRO A 196 -11.25 -7.75 -9.38
N THR A 197 -11.23 -8.14 -8.11
CA THR A 197 -11.17 -9.55 -7.69
C THR A 197 -12.33 -9.94 -6.77
N ALA A 198 -12.62 -11.25 -6.69
CA ALA A 198 -13.70 -11.78 -5.86
C ALA A 198 -13.46 -11.49 -4.36
N GLU A 199 -12.20 -11.49 -3.94
CA GLU A 199 -11.76 -11.19 -2.58
C GLU A 199 -12.12 -9.73 -2.22
N THR A 200 -11.90 -8.78 -3.14
CA THR A 200 -12.28 -7.39 -2.94
C THR A 200 -13.80 -7.21 -2.79
N VAL A 201 -14.61 -8.00 -3.50
CA VAL A 201 -16.07 -8.02 -3.33
C VAL A 201 -16.44 -8.56 -1.95
N SER A 202 -15.82 -9.67 -1.53
CA SER A 202 -16.02 -10.28 -0.21
C SER A 202 -15.65 -9.31 0.92
N PHE A 203 -14.51 -8.63 0.81
CA PHE A 203 -14.08 -7.61 1.76
C PHE A 203 -15.14 -6.50 1.94
N ASN A 204 -15.65 -5.95 0.82
CA ASN A 204 -16.67 -4.90 0.88
C ASN A 204 -17.96 -5.41 1.54
N GLN A 205 -18.39 -6.63 1.23
CA GLN A 205 -19.56 -7.24 1.84
C GLN A 205 -19.36 -7.49 3.33
N GLN A 206 -18.16 -7.93 3.75
CA GLN A 206 -17.82 -8.10 5.17
C GLN A 206 -17.80 -6.76 5.90
N PHE A 207 -17.20 -5.72 5.32
CA PHE A 207 -17.21 -4.37 5.91
C PHE A 207 -18.64 -3.86 6.12
N ILE A 208 -19.50 -4.01 5.12
CA ILE A 208 -20.93 -3.67 5.21
C ILE A 208 -21.61 -4.49 6.31
N THR A 209 -21.39 -5.80 6.32
CA THR A 209 -21.99 -6.72 7.30
C THR A 209 -21.57 -6.35 8.72
N GLN A 210 -20.28 -6.06 8.96
CA GLN A 210 -19.78 -5.67 10.27
C GLN A 210 -20.31 -4.31 10.71
N SER A 211 -20.44 -3.35 9.78
CA SER A 211 -21.09 -2.06 10.03
C SER A 211 -22.55 -2.20 10.46
N GLN A 212 -23.27 -3.21 9.95
CA GLN A 212 -24.66 -3.50 10.33
C GLN A 212 -24.77 -4.21 11.67
N LEU A 213 -23.92 -5.23 11.89
CA LEU A 213 -23.98 -6.06 13.08
C LEU A 213 -23.47 -5.33 14.32
N ASN A 214 -22.55 -4.37 14.14
CA ASN A 214 -21.89 -3.67 15.23
C ASN A 214 -21.91 -2.14 14.97
N PRO A 215 -23.07 -1.48 15.07
CA PRO A 215 -23.20 -0.06 14.73
C PRO A 215 -22.39 0.88 15.63
N ASP A 216 -21.94 0.40 16.80
CA ASP A 216 -21.08 1.12 17.74
C ASP A 216 -19.59 1.06 17.35
N LEU A 217 -19.20 0.22 16.37
CA LEU A 217 -17.83 0.19 15.86
C LEU A 217 -17.61 1.38 14.93
N ASN A 218 -16.60 2.19 15.24
CA ASN A 218 -16.10 3.23 14.33
C ASN A 218 -15.24 2.57 13.24
N LEU A 219 -15.89 2.06 12.19
CA LEU A 219 -15.23 1.41 11.06
C LEU A 219 -14.76 2.47 10.06
N ASP A 220 -13.46 2.77 10.07
CA ASP A 220 -12.85 3.65 9.08
C ASP A 220 -12.64 2.87 7.77
N TYR A 221 -13.51 3.12 6.80
CA TYR A 221 -13.45 2.47 5.50
C TYR A 221 -12.16 2.78 4.73
N LEU A 222 -11.62 4.01 4.82
CA LEU A 222 -10.35 4.35 4.18
C LEU A 222 -9.18 3.66 4.87
N ALA A 223 -9.19 3.55 6.20
CA ALA A 223 -8.22 2.74 6.93
C ALA A 223 -8.37 1.26 6.61
N SER A 224 -9.60 0.77 6.41
CA SER A 224 -9.88 -0.62 6.04
C SER A 224 -9.46 -0.92 4.60
N LEU A 225 -9.59 0.05 3.69
CA LEU A 225 -9.05 0.01 2.32
C LEU A 225 -7.53 0.14 2.27
N LYS A 226 -6.91 0.78 3.28
CA LYS A 226 -5.46 0.78 3.52
C LYS A 226 -5.02 -0.46 4.32
N SER A 227 -5.97 -1.17 4.89
CA SER A 227 -5.83 -2.50 5.48
C SER A 227 -6.00 -3.59 4.41
N PRO A 228 -5.20 -3.49 3.34
CA PRO A 228 -4.39 -4.63 2.90
C PRO A 228 -2.90 -4.28 3.01
N SER A 229 -2.50 -3.45 3.97
CA SER A 229 -1.13 -3.51 4.46
C SER A 229 -1.06 -4.64 5.47
N ASN A 230 -0.91 -5.88 5.00
CA ASN A 230 -0.48 -6.97 5.87
C ASN A 230 0.88 -6.66 6.53
N ILE A 231 1.54 -5.59 6.11
CA ILE A 231 2.65 -4.99 6.85
C ILE A 231 2.20 -3.60 7.30
N ASP A 232 1.55 -3.53 8.46
CA ASP A 232 1.12 -2.29 9.09
C ASP A 232 2.31 -1.60 9.77
N ARG A 233 2.67 -0.40 9.28
CA ARG A 233 3.66 0.49 9.91
C ARG A 233 3.03 1.79 10.45
N SER A 234 1.71 1.88 10.52
CA SER A 234 0.99 3.10 10.93
C SER A 234 1.30 3.54 12.36
N ALA A 235 1.74 2.61 13.22
CA ALA A 235 2.17 2.91 14.58
C ALA A 235 3.60 3.50 14.68
N ILE A 236 4.31 3.64 13.56
CA ILE A 236 5.64 4.26 13.50
C ILE A 236 5.48 5.75 13.22
N ASP A 237 5.70 6.59 14.23
CA ASP A 237 5.66 8.04 14.07
C ASP A 237 6.89 8.55 13.30
N THR A 238 6.69 8.92 12.03
CA THR A 238 7.73 9.39 11.11
C THR A 238 8.31 10.77 11.45
N LEU A 239 7.75 11.46 12.44
CA LEU A 239 8.25 12.76 12.92
C LEU A 239 9.24 12.62 14.08
N THR A 240 9.31 11.44 14.69
CA THR A 240 10.27 11.16 15.77
C THR A 240 11.63 10.71 15.23
N PRO A 241 12.76 10.99 15.93
CA PRO A 241 14.08 10.53 15.50
C PRO A 241 14.16 9.00 15.35
N GLU A 242 13.57 8.25 16.29
CA GLU A 242 13.52 6.79 16.22
C GLU A 242 12.67 6.26 15.05
N GLY A 243 11.53 6.89 14.75
CA GLY A 243 10.68 6.48 13.64
C GLY A 243 11.29 6.79 12.28
N GLN A 244 11.96 7.93 12.14
CA GLN A 244 12.75 8.27 10.95
C GLN A 244 13.86 7.25 10.72
N LYS A 245 14.59 6.88 11.78
CA LYS A 245 15.69 5.92 11.68
C LYS A 245 15.21 4.51 11.39
N PHE A 246 14.10 4.08 12.01
CA PHE A 246 13.44 2.81 11.66
C PHE A 246 13.05 2.79 10.17
N ASN A 247 12.35 3.83 9.69
CA ASN A 247 11.89 3.87 8.30
C ASN A 247 13.03 3.89 7.30
N LEU A 248 14.08 4.67 7.56
CA LEU A 248 15.29 4.68 6.73
C LEU A 248 15.86 3.27 6.61
N VAL A 249 16.11 2.58 7.73
CA VAL A 249 16.69 1.23 7.70
C VAL A 249 15.75 0.22 7.03
N TYR A 250 14.45 0.30 7.31
CA TYR A 250 13.45 -0.57 6.71
C TYR A 250 13.37 -0.40 5.18
N GLU A 251 13.39 0.84 4.68
CA GLU A 251 13.41 1.13 3.24
C GLU A 251 14.67 0.60 2.55
N GLU A 252 15.82 0.62 3.25
CA GLU A 252 17.03 0.00 2.75
C GLU A 252 16.94 -1.53 2.73
N LEU A 253 16.30 -2.15 3.72
CA LEU A 253 15.98 -3.58 3.70
C LEU A 253 15.10 -3.97 2.51
N LEU A 254 14.16 -3.12 2.10
CA LEU A 254 13.36 -3.34 0.89
C LEU A 254 14.18 -3.34 -0.41
N LYS A 255 15.47 -3.02 -0.40
CA LYS A 255 16.34 -3.15 -1.57
C LYS A 255 16.94 -4.54 -1.71
N SER A 256 16.94 -5.35 -0.66
CA SER A 256 17.39 -6.75 -0.68
C SER A 256 16.32 -7.64 -1.33
N PRO A 257 16.62 -8.32 -2.46
CA PRO A 257 15.73 -9.33 -3.00
C PRO A 257 15.44 -10.45 -1.98
N LYS A 258 16.45 -10.83 -1.18
CA LYS A 258 16.28 -11.89 -0.20
C LYS A 258 15.36 -11.49 0.96
N PHE A 259 15.37 -10.23 1.36
CA PHE A 259 14.43 -9.71 2.37
C PHE A 259 13.00 -9.67 1.84
N LYS A 260 12.81 -9.33 0.56
CA LYS A 260 11.48 -9.41 -0.07
C LYS A 260 10.94 -10.83 -0.08
N GLU A 261 11.75 -11.80 -0.50
CA GLU A 261 11.39 -13.22 -0.52
C GLU A 261 11.01 -13.76 0.87
N LEU A 262 11.76 -13.34 1.90
CA LEU A 262 11.52 -13.74 3.29
C LEU A 262 10.21 -13.16 3.85
N PHE A 263 9.95 -11.88 3.59
CA PHE A 263 8.99 -11.10 4.37
C PHE A 263 7.92 -10.41 3.53
N ILE A 264 8.31 -9.67 2.49
CA ILE A 264 7.35 -8.91 1.68
C ILE A 264 6.44 -9.84 0.89
N ASP A 265 7.00 -10.82 0.19
CA ASP A 265 6.25 -11.76 -0.63
C ASP A 265 5.28 -12.61 0.22
N LEU A 266 5.61 -12.83 1.49
CA LEU A 266 4.78 -13.57 2.43
C LEU A 266 3.61 -12.72 2.96
N PHE A 267 3.91 -11.50 3.40
CA PHE A 267 2.92 -10.69 4.09
C PHE A 267 2.18 -9.75 3.15
N GLU A 268 2.85 -8.94 2.33
CA GLU A 268 2.24 -7.82 1.58
C GLU A 268 0.93 -8.19 0.86
N ASN A 269 0.87 -9.35 0.21
CA ASN A 269 -0.30 -9.81 -0.55
C ASN A 269 -1.10 -10.94 0.12
N SER A 270 -0.89 -11.23 1.40
CA SER A 270 -1.64 -12.28 2.11
C SER A 270 -3.08 -11.85 2.40
N ASP A 271 -4.05 -12.74 2.25
CA ASP A 271 -5.41 -12.53 2.75
C ASP A 271 -5.58 -13.01 4.21
N ARG A 272 -4.56 -13.69 4.73
CA ARG A 272 -4.58 -14.39 6.01
C ARG A 272 -3.58 -13.76 6.98
N PHE A 273 -2.29 -13.73 6.62
CA PHE A 273 -1.20 -13.41 7.53
C PHE A 273 -0.88 -11.92 7.55
N ASN A 274 -0.84 -11.35 8.75
CA ASN A 274 -0.61 -9.93 8.98
C ASN A 274 0.60 -9.72 9.90
N VAL A 275 1.26 -8.58 9.73
CA VAL A 275 2.35 -8.08 10.57
C VAL A 275 2.09 -6.62 10.86
N LYS A 276 2.30 -6.24 12.11
CA LYS A 276 2.32 -4.86 12.56
C LYS A 276 3.66 -4.53 13.17
N PHE A 277 4.29 -3.46 12.71
CA PHE A 277 5.44 -2.85 13.36
C PHE A 277 5.00 -1.77 14.32
N GLN A 278 5.66 -1.72 15.48
CA GLN A 278 5.53 -0.63 16.43
C GLN A 278 6.86 -0.35 17.13
N ILE A 279 7.03 0.89 17.61
CA ILE A 279 8.12 1.26 18.49
C ILE A 279 7.59 1.30 19.92
N GLY A 280 8.25 0.59 20.84
CA GLY A 280 7.75 0.48 22.21
C GLY A 280 8.78 -0.03 23.20
N THR A 281 8.30 -0.33 24.40
CA THR A 281 9.10 -0.99 25.44
C THR A 281 9.12 -2.49 25.19
N VAL A 282 10.32 -3.06 25.18
CA VAL A 282 10.53 -4.50 25.06
C VAL A 282 10.97 -5.05 26.42
N ALA A 283 10.50 -6.24 26.78
CA ALA A 283 10.84 -6.87 28.06
C ALA A 283 12.33 -7.23 28.14
N ASN A 284 12.87 -7.29 29.36
CA ASN A 284 14.24 -7.76 29.65
C ASN A 284 15.36 -7.01 28.92
N GLY A 285 15.11 -5.78 28.45
CA GLY A 285 16.11 -4.97 27.75
C GLY A 285 16.49 -5.50 26.37
N ALA A 286 15.67 -6.35 25.76
CA ALA A 286 15.89 -6.80 24.39
C ALA A 286 15.70 -5.66 23.37
N ASP A 287 16.33 -5.81 22.21
CA ASP A 287 16.31 -4.81 21.13
C ASP A 287 15.01 -4.87 20.30
N GLY A 288 14.39 -6.05 20.25
CA GLY A 288 13.15 -6.34 19.55
C GLY A 288 12.40 -7.51 20.19
N ASN A 289 11.12 -7.65 19.84
CA ASN A 289 10.31 -8.81 20.19
C ASN A 289 9.15 -8.98 19.21
N THR A 290 8.81 -10.23 18.91
CA THR A 290 7.68 -10.60 18.05
C THR A 290 6.67 -11.42 18.84
N VAL A 291 5.41 -11.00 18.82
CA VAL A 291 4.31 -11.71 19.47
C VAL A 291 3.24 -12.04 18.44
N THR A 292 2.75 -13.27 18.44
CA THR A 292 1.57 -13.68 17.65
C THR A 292 0.33 -13.68 18.54
N ASP A 293 -0.76 -13.09 18.06
CA ASP A 293 -2.05 -13.22 18.73
C ASP A 293 -2.54 -14.68 18.61
N THR A 294 -2.94 -15.31 19.72
CA THR A 294 -3.36 -16.73 19.77
C THR A 294 -4.88 -16.90 19.79
N ASN A 295 -5.66 -15.87 19.42
CA ASN A 295 -7.13 -15.93 19.51
C ASN A 295 -7.80 -16.83 18.44
N LEU A 296 -8.45 -17.90 18.91
CA LEU A 296 -8.89 -19.12 18.22
C LEU A 296 -9.96 -19.01 17.09
N VAL A 297 -10.30 -17.82 16.59
CA VAL A 297 -11.33 -17.70 15.53
C VAL A 297 -10.75 -17.53 14.13
N ASN A 298 -9.62 -16.82 13.96
CA ASN A 298 -8.81 -16.81 12.72
C ASN A 298 -7.52 -15.94 12.86
N PRO A 299 -6.52 -16.24 13.70
CA PRO A 299 -5.49 -15.24 13.97
C PRO A 299 -4.23 -15.49 13.11
N SER A 300 -3.67 -14.42 12.57
CA SER A 300 -2.26 -14.43 12.15
C SER A 300 -1.67 -13.04 12.11
N LEU A 301 -2.03 -12.22 13.10
CA LEU A 301 -1.35 -10.96 13.35
C LEU A 301 -0.08 -11.24 14.16
N ASN A 302 1.07 -10.93 13.56
CA ASN A 302 2.34 -10.83 14.25
C ASN A 302 2.59 -9.36 14.60
N THR A 303 2.81 -9.05 15.87
CA THR A 303 3.23 -7.72 16.28
C THR A 303 4.72 -7.73 16.56
N ILE A 304 5.47 -7.01 15.73
CA ILE A 304 6.90 -6.77 15.89
C ILE A 304 7.08 -5.44 16.62
N THR A 305 7.65 -5.50 17.81
CA THR A 305 8.00 -4.32 18.61
C THR A 305 9.50 -4.12 18.61
N ILE A 306 9.97 -2.95 18.15
CA ILE A 306 11.38 -2.58 18.24
C ILE A 306 11.57 -1.58 19.39
N SER A 307 12.62 -1.77 20.18
CA SER A 307 12.93 -0.90 21.31
C SER A 307 13.29 0.51 20.85
N ARG A 308 12.60 1.51 21.41
CA ARG A 308 12.91 2.93 21.18
C ARG A 308 14.37 3.25 21.48
N GLN A 309 14.86 2.81 22.64
CA GLN A 309 16.22 3.10 23.08
C GLN A 309 17.26 2.47 22.15
N PHE A 310 16.97 1.28 21.63
CA PHE A 310 17.83 0.62 20.66
C PHE A 310 17.86 1.38 19.33
N LEU A 311 16.72 1.84 18.80
CA LEU A 311 16.69 2.65 17.58
C LEU A 311 17.52 3.93 17.71
N LEU A 312 17.47 4.59 18.86
CA LEU A 312 18.25 5.81 19.08
C LEU A 312 19.76 5.56 19.12
N ASN A 313 20.22 4.47 19.75
CA ASN A 313 21.64 4.25 20.03
C ASN A 313 22.34 3.29 19.06
N GLY A 314 21.64 2.25 18.59
CA GLY A 314 22.20 1.22 17.71
C GLY A 314 22.58 1.80 16.35
N ASN A 315 23.59 1.24 15.69
CA ASN A 315 23.92 1.65 14.34
C ASN A 315 22.92 1.04 13.31
N LYS A 316 22.93 1.56 12.08
CA LYS A 316 22.00 1.11 11.02
C LYS A 316 22.10 -0.38 10.71
N MET A 317 23.29 -0.98 10.81
CA MET A 317 23.49 -2.43 10.61
C MET A 317 22.89 -3.27 11.74
N GLU A 318 23.07 -2.86 12.99
CA GLU A 318 22.46 -3.53 14.14
C GLU A 318 20.94 -3.44 14.09
N ILE A 319 20.40 -2.26 13.74
CA ILE A 319 18.95 -2.07 13.56
C ILE A 319 18.42 -2.96 12.45
N ALA A 320 19.10 -3.01 11.30
CA ALA A 320 18.73 -3.88 10.19
C ALA A 320 18.70 -5.35 10.62
N LYS A 321 19.74 -5.82 11.31
CA LYS A 321 19.80 -7.19 11.85
C LYS A 321 18.62 -7.46 12.77
N THR A 322 18.30 -6.56 13.70
CA THR A 322 17.18 -6.76 14.63
C THR A 322 15.85 -6.82 13.88
N ILE A 323 15.60 -5.93 12.90
CA ILE A 323 14.39 -6.00 12.08
C ILE A 323 14.30 -7.35 11.34
N ILE A 324 15.38 -7.80 10.70
CA ILE A 324 15.42 -9.09 10.01
C ILE A 324 15.13 -10.24 10.99
N HIS A 325 15.74 -10.22 12.18
CA HIS A 325 15.56 -11.24 13.21
C HIS A 325 14.09 -11.37 13.63
N GLU A 326 13.44 -10.24 13.94
CA GLU A 326 12.01 -10.24 14.28
C GLU A 326 11.12 -10.65 13.09
N CYS A 327 11.49 -10.28 11.87
CA CYS A 327 10.79 -10.74 10.66
C CYS A 327 10.89 -12.26 10.47
N ILE A 328 12.02 -12.88 10.85
CA ILE A 328 12.18 -14.34 10.82
C ILE A 328 11.26 -15.00 11.86
N HIS A 329 11.11 -14.43 13.06
CA HIS A 329 10.13 -14.91 14.03
C HIS A 329 8.72 -14.90 13.45
N ALA A 330 8.30 -13.78 12.85
CA ALA A 330 7.00 -13.68 12.20
C ALA A 330 6.83 -14.71 11.06
N PHE A 331 7.85 -14.88 10.21
CA PHE A 331 7.89 -15.90 9.17
C PHE A 331 7.73 -17.32 9.72
N LEU A 332 8.44 -17.67 10.80
CA LEU A 332 8.36 -18.99 11.43
C LEU A 332 6.96 -19.23 12.04
N ASN A 333 6.34 -18.20 12.61
CA ASN A 333 4.97 -18.31 13.12
C ASN A 333 3.97 -18.61 11.98
N VAL A 334 4.17 -18.05 10.80
CA VAL A 334 3.38 -18.40 9.60
C VAL A 334 3.67 -19.83 9.15
N LYS A 335 4.94 -20.23 9.04
CA LYS A 335 5.33 -21.60 8.64
C LYS A 335 4.80 -22.67 9.59
N LEU A 336 4.65 -22.38 10.88
CA LEU A 336 4.03 -23.30 11.85
C LEU A 336 2.53 -23.49 11.61
N LEU A 337 1.83 -22.46 11.13
CA LEU A 337 0.40 -22.50 10.83
C LEU A 337 0.11 -23.05 9.44
N ASP A 338 0.97 -22.74 8.47
CA ASP A 338 0.88 -23.17 7.08
C ASP A 338 2.29 -23.33 6.48
N PRO A 339 2.87 -24.54 6.55
CA PRO A 339 4.25 -24.81 6.10
C PRO A 339 4.50 -24.50 4.62
N SER A 340 3.43 -24.46 3.81
CA SER A 340 3.50 -24.20 2.37
C SER A 340 3.74 -22.73 2.02
N GLN A 341 3.53 -21.80 2.97
CA GLN A 341 3.56 -20.36 2.72
C GLN A 341 4.95 -19.75 2.86
N GLY A 342 5.30 -18.77 2.03
CA GLY A 342 6.59 -18.08 2.07
C GLY A 342 7.74 -18.91 1.49
N MET A 343 8.96 -18.37 1.57
CA MET A 343 10.13 -18.98 0.94
C MET A 343 10.46 -20.40 1.41
N SER A 344 11.13 -21.17 0.55
CA SER A 344 11.73 -22.45 0.92
C SER A 344 12.97 -22.21 1.79
N ILE A 345 13.14 -23.01 2.84
CA ILE A 345 14.33 -22.94 3.69
C ILE A 345 15.37 -23.91 3.12
N PRO A 346 16.56 -23.45 2.70
CA PRO A 346 17.59 -24.32 2.16
C PRO A 346 18.10 -25.31 3.21
N ASN A 347 18.66 -26.43 2.74
CA ASN A 347 19.39 -27.39 3.58
C ASN A 347 18.59 -28.06 4.70
N LEU A 348 17.27 -28.18 4.55
CA LEU A 348 16.43 -29.04 5.39
C LEU A 348 16.69 -30.55 5.15
N ASN A 349 17.83 -30.96 4.59
CA ASN A 349 18.20 -32.37 4.36
C ASN A 349 17.10 -33.22 3.66
N ASN A 350 16.35 -32.63 2.73
CA ASN A 350 15.18 -33.23 2.06
C ASN A 350 13.99 -33.56 2.97
N MET A 351 13.93 -32.98 4.17
CA MET A 351 12.79 -33.08 5.07
C MET A 351 11.85 -31.88 4.89
N GLU A 352 10.56 -32.10 5.08
CA GLU A 352 9.59 -31.01 5.17
C GLU A 352 9.80 -30.22 6.46
N PHE A 353 9.40 -28.94 6.47
CA PHE A 353 9.57 -28.05 7.63
C PHE A 353 9.00 -28.67 8.93
N CYS A 354 7.79 -29.24 8.85
CA CYS A 354 7.15 -29.89 9.99
C CYS A 354 7.95 -31.09 10.52
N ASP A 355 8.60 -31.85 9.65
CA ASP A 355 9.35 -33.03 10.05
C ASP A 355 10.57 -32.61 10.90
N ILE A 356 11.30 -31.58 10.47
CA ILE A 356 12.44 -31.06 11.22
C ILE A 356 12.01 -30.46 12.56
N VAL A 357 10.96 -29.65 12.57
CA VAL A 357 10.46 -29.03 13.82
C VAL A 357 10.07 -30.09 14.84
N ASN A 358 9.39 -31.15 14.40
CA ASN A 358 8.94 -32.22 15.28
C ASN A 358 10.09 -33.14 15.72
N GLN A 359 11.06 -33.43 14.86
CA GLN A 359 12.15 -34.37 15.15
C GLN A 359 13.29 -33.75 15.95
N GLU A 360 13.71 -32.53 15.61
CA GLU A 360 14.95 -31.93 16.14
C GLU A 360 14.70 -30.92 17.27
N TYR A 361 13.51 -30.31 17.32
CA TYR A 361 13.23 -29.20 18.23
C TYR A 361 12.12 -29.51 19.24
N ASN A 362 11.32 -30.56 19.03
CA ASN A 362 10.17 -30.92 19.87
C ASN A 362 9.21 -29.71 20.03
N ASP A 363 8.78 -29.17 18.89
CA ASP A 363 8.08 -27.89 18.70
C ASP A 363 8.99 -26.63 18.78
N LEU A 364 8.54 -25.52 18.21
CA LEU A 364 9.18 -24.21 18.27
C LEU A 364 8.72 -23.37 19.49
N SER A 365 7.88 -23.94 20.36
CA SER A 365 7.47 -23.36 21.63
C SER A 365 8.27 -23.96 22.80
N PRO A 366 8.89 -23.18 23.70
CA PRO A 366 9.04 -21.72 23.75
C PRO A 366 10.25 -21.21 22.94
N GLY A 367 10.33 -19.89 22.74
CA GLY A 367 11.21 -19.20 21.77
C GLY A 367 12.70 -19.58 21.68
N GLN A 368 13.28 -20.31 22.63
CA GLN A 368 14.63 -20.86 22.48
C GLN A 368 14.74 -21.90 21.36
N ASN A 369 13.67 -22.65 21.08
CA ASN A 369 13.65 -23.60 19.96
C ASN A 369 13.61 -22.87 18.61
N GLN A 370 12.89 -21.75 18.51
CA GLN A 370 12.98 -20.86 17.35
C GLN A 370 14.41 -20.34 17.17
N HIS A 371 15.09 -19.90 18.24
CA HIS A 371 16.49 -19.48 18.13
C HIS A 371 17.43 -20.61 17.70
N ASN A 372 17.24 -21.84 18.18
CA ASN A 372 18.00 -23.00 17.71
C ASN A 372 17.76 -23.28 16.22
N PHE A 373 16.51 -23.14 15.75
CA PHE A 373 16.17 -23.26 14.34
C PHE A 373 16.83 -22.15 13.50
N ILE A 374 16.77 -20.90 13.98
CA ILE A 374 17.40 -19.75 13.32
C ILE A 374 18.91 -19.98 13.19
N TYR A 375 19.57 -20.45 14.25
CA TYR A 375 21.00 -20.76 14.26
C TYR A 375 21.38 -21.71 13.13
N ASN A 376 20.68 -22.83 13.00
CA ASN A 376 21.02 -23.88 12.03
C ASN A 376 20.64 -23.52 10.59
N TYR A 377 19.52 -22.82 10.38
CA TYR A 377 18.91 -22.74 9.05
C TYR A 377 18.69 -21.31 8.51
N MET A 378 18.55 -20.30 9.38
CA MET A 378 18.20 -18.94 8.96
C MET A 378 19.36 -17.94 9.03
N VAL A 379 20.45 -18.25 9.74
CA VAL A 379 21.68 -17.43 9.72
C VAL A 379 22.18 -17.16 8.28
N PRO A 380 22.21 -18.12 7.34
CA PRO A 380 22.59 -17.83 5.96
C PRO A 380 21.69 -16.80 5.27
N THR A 381 20.38 -16.83 5.55
CA THR A 381 19.42 -15.84 5.03
C THR A 381 19.72 -14.45 5.58
N MET A 382 19.98 -14.33 6.90
CA MET A 382 20.36 -13.06 7.52
C MET A 382 21.65 -12.49 6.94
N VAL A 383 22.69 -13.32 6.79
CA VAL A 383 23.98 -12.94 6.18
C VAL A 383 23.79 -12.42 4.76
N THR A 384 22.97 -13.12 3.96
CA THR A 384 22.68 -12.74 2.58
C THR A 384 22.03 -11.35 2.54
N ILE A 385 20.95 -11.16 3.32
CA ILE A 385 20.23 -9.88 3.37
C ILE A 385 21.18 -8.74 3.80
N LEU A 386 21.93 -8.91 4.89
CA LEU A 386 22.87 -7.91 5.39
C LEU A 386 23.95 -7.55 4.36
N SER A 387 24.43 -8.53 3.60
CA SER A 387 25.41 -8.29 2.53
C SER A 387 24.83 -7.49 1.37
N GLU A 388 23.57 -7.74 0.99
CA GLU A 388 22.88 -7.05 -0.11
C GLU A 388 22.60 -5.58 0.22
N VAL A 389 22.42 -5.24 1.50
CA VAL A 389 22.08 -3.87 1.94
C VAL A 389 23.25 -3.08 2.54
N LYS A 390 24.43 -3.70 2.69
CA LYS A 390 25.61 -3.10 3.35
C LYS A 390 25.93 -1.70 2.82
N ASP A 391 26.03 -1.54 1.50
CA ASP A 391 26.43 -0.28 0.88
C ASP A 391 25.41 0.85 1.06
N PHE A 392 24.18 0.52 1.45
CA PHE A 392 23.17 1.52 1.79
C PHE A 392 23.16 1.87 3.29
N LEU A 393 23.47 0.90 4.16
CA LEU A 393 23.47 1.08 5.60
C LEU A 393 24.79 1.63 6.15
N VAL A 394 25.89 1.42 5.44
CA VAL A 394 27.24 1.80 5.85
C VAL A 394 27.79 2.84 4.86
N SER A 395 28.14 4.02 5.37
CA SER A 395 28.74 5.07 4.54
C SER A 395 30.06 4.61 3.91
N THR A 396 30.41 5.17 2.75
CA THR A 396 31.70 4.89 2.08
C THR A 396 32.90 5.13 3.01
N THR A 397 32.85 6.18 3.84
CA THR A 397 33.89 6.48 4.83
C THR A 397 34.01 5.40 5.89
N ASN A 398 32.89 4.96 6.49
CA ASN A 398 32.92 3.90 7.49
C ASN A 398 33.37 2.58 6.84
N ASN A 399 32.91 2.27 5.64
CA ASN A 399 33.34 1.08 4.91
C ASN A 399 34.86 1.07 4.67
N GLN A 400 35.43 2.21 4.27
CA GLN A 400 36.88 2.33 4.08
C GLN A 400 37.63 2.15 5.39
N LEU A 401 37.18 2.81 6.47
CA LEU A 401 37.77 2.70 7.80
C LEU A 401 37.74 1.24 8.30
N MET A 402 36.62 0.54 8.12
CA MET A 402 36.51 -0.88 8.47
C MET A 402 37.55 -1.72 7.72
N LEU A 403 37.78 -1.45 6.44
CA LEU A 403 38.70 -2.25 5.61
C LEU A 403 40.17 -1.94 5.83
N THR A 404 40.53 -0.71 6.20
CA THR A 404 41.94 -0.29 6.32
C THR A 404 42.46 -0.22 7.74
N ASP A 405 41.63 0.20 8.69
CA ASP A 405 42.09 0.63 10.01
C ASP A 405 41.61 -0.31 11.12
N VAL A 406 40.54 -1.07 10.87
CA VAL A 406 40.00 -2.04 11.82
C VAL A 406 40.65 -3.40 11.62
N VAL A 407 41.28 -3.88 12.70
CA VAL A 407 41.88 -5.21 12.76
C VAL A 407 41.20 -6.07 13.82
N VAL A 408 41.12 -7.37 13.55
CA VAL A 408 40.64 -8.39 14.49
C VAL A 408 41.79 -9.31 14.89
N HIS A 409 41.79 -9.74 16.15
CA HIS A 409 42.77 -10.67 16.71
C HIS A 409 42.04 -11.93 17.15
N ILE A 410 42.14 -12.98 16.34
CA ILE A 410 41.44 -14.25 16.55
C ILE A 410 42.46 -15.38 16.41
N PRO A 411 42.84 -16.09 17.50
CA PRO A 411 42.52 -15.80 18.90
C PRO A 411 43.17 -14.52 19.50
N PHE A 412 42.63 -13.96 20.61
CA PHE A 412 43.10 -12.68 21.21
C PHE A 412 44.59 -12.67 21.59
N ASP A 413 45.13 -13.79 22.07
CA ASP A 413 46.50 -13.86 22.55
C ASP A 413 47.44 -14.31 21.42
N ASN A 414 48.41 -13.45 21.08
CA ASN A 414 49.51 -13.70 20.12
C ASN A 414 49.13 -13.95 18.66
N SER A 415 47.86 -13.77 18.26
CA SER A 415 47.52 -13.87 16.83
C SER A 415 47.89 -12.61 16.08
N PRO A 416 48.39 -12.75 14.83
CA PRO A 416 48.63 -11.61 13.97
C PRO A 416 47.32 -10.83 13.81
N ALA A 417 47.43 -9.50 13.79
CA ALA A 417 46.33 -8.65 13.40
C ALA A 417 45.88 -9.05 12.00
N THR A 418 44.60 -9.40 11.85
CA THR A 418 44.00 -9.71 10.55
C THR A 418 43.07 -8.57 10.13
N PRO A 419 43.02 -8.22 8.84
CA PRO A 419 42.06 -7.22 8.35
C PRO A 419 40.63 -7.65 8.66
N PHE A 420 39.76 -6.68 8.94
CA PHE A 420 38.33 -6.93 9.11
C PHE A 420 37.70 -7.52 7.84
N VAL A 421 36.94 -8.60 7.98
CA VAL A 421 36.21 -9.23 6.87
C VAL A 421 34.71 -9.04 7.06
N TRP A 422 34.07 -8.39 6.10
CA TRP A 422 32.63 -8.12 6.14
C TRP A 422 31.77 -9.39 6.22
N ALA A 423 32.15 -10.45 5.49
CA ALA A 423 31.44 -11.72 5.53
C ALA A 423 31.39 -12.33 6.94
N ASP A 424 32.52 -12.31 7.64
CA ASP A 424 32.60 -12.76 9.04
C ASP A 424 31.77 -11.85 9.95
N TYR A 425 31.78 -10.53 9.70
CA TYR A 425 30.94 -9.62 10.48
C TYR A 425 29.46 -9.92 10.33
N TYR A 426 28.94 -10.13 9.12
CA TYR A 426 27.52 -10.47 8.93
C TYR A 426 27.15 -11.76 9.64
N TYR A 427 28.02 -12.76 9.57
CA TYR A 427 27.81 -14.04 10.24
C TYR A 427 27.72 -13.83 11.76
N ASN A 428 28.74 -13.21 12.36
CA ASN A 428 28.78 -13.00 13.80
C ASN A 428 27.67 -12.04 14.28
N LEU A 429 27.33 -11.02 13.49
CA LEU A 429 26.20 -10.12 13.75
C LEU A 429 24.86 -10.86 13.73
N SER A 430 24.69 -11.84 12.84
CA SER A 430 23.48 -12.67 12.79
C SER A 430 23.35 -13.62 13.99
N LEU A 431 24.48 -14.00 14.61
CA LEU A 431 24.48 -14.74 15.88
C LEU A 431 24.12 -13.87 17.09
N ASN A 432 24.26 -12.54 16.98
CA ASN A 432 23.92 -11.61 18.04
C ASN A 432 22.40 -11.44 18.14
N GLY A 433 21.82 -11.91 19.24
CA GLY A 433 20.38 -12.05 19.46
C GLY A 433 19.98 -13.49 19.77
N ILE A 434 20.75 -14.48 19.31
CA ILE A 434 20.50 -15.90 19.53
C ILE A 434 21.50 -16.58 20.48
N GLN A 435 22.41 -15.82 21.11
CA GLN A 435 23.45 -16.35 22.01
C GLN A 435 22.95 -17.19 23.20
N ASN A 436 21.67 -17.05 23.57
CA ASN A 436 21.08 -17.78 24.68
C ASN A 436 20.51 -19.14 24.29
N CYS A 437 20.51 -19.47 22.99
CA CYS A 437 20.03 -20.75 22.51
C CYS A 437 21.06 -21.85 22.81
N SER A 438 20.57 -23.08 22.97
CA SER A 438 21.43 -24.22 23.32
C SER A 438 22.51 -24.51 22.27
N PHE A 439 22.23 -24.28 20.99
CA PHE A 439 23.22 -24.53 19.93
C PHE A 439 24.41 -23.57 20.02
N PHE A 440 24.15 -22.27 20.18
CA PHE A 440 25.22 -21.29 20.42
C PHE A 440 26.01 -21.64 21.68
N GLN A 441 25.33 -22.00 22.78
CA GLN A 441 26.00 -22.32 24.05
C GLN A 441 26.87 -23.58 23.96
N ASN A 442 26.41 -24.60 23.22
CA ASN A 442 27.11 -25.87 23.07
C ASN A 442 28.26 -25.81 22.05
N GLU A 443 28.18 -24.95 21.03
CA GLU A 443 29.23 -24.82 20.01
C GLU A 443 30.24 -23.73 20.33
N ILE A 444 29.78 -22.58 20.83
CA ILE A 444 30.59 -21.38 21.06
C ILE A 444 30.82 -21.18 22.56
N GLY A 445 29.75 -21.09 23.33
CA GLY A 445 29.79 -20.91 24.79
C GLY A 445 28.73 -19.96 25.33
N THR A 446 28.77 -19.68 26.63
CA THR A 446 27.83 -18.76 27.29
C THR A 446 28.46 -17.38 27.44
N ILE A 447 27.68 -16.33 27.15
CA ILE A 447 28.09 -14.93 27.31
C ILE A 447 27.11 -14.18 28.22
N GLN A 448 27.58 -13.05 28.74
CA GLN A 448 26.76 -11.98 29.30
C GLN A 448 27.09 -10.67 28.60
N VAL A 449 26.15 -9.74 28.54
CA VAL A 449 26.41 -8.39 28.02
C VAL A 449 26.77 -7.49 29.20
N VAL A 450 28.00 -6.98 29.20
CA VAL A 450 28.48 -6.02 30.20
C VAL A 450 28.74 -4.70 29.48
N ASN A 451 27.98 -3.66 29.81
CA ASN A 451 28.08 -2.34 29.15
C ASN A 451 27.96 -2.40 27.62
N GLY A 452 27.06 -3.23 27.09
CA GLY A 452 26.88 -3.41 25.65
C GLY A 452 27.92 -4.32 24.98
N VAL A 453 28.92 -4.81 25.72
CA VAL A 453 29.96 -5.69 25.17
C VAL A 453 29.70 -7.14 25.57
N PRO A 454 29.61 -8.08 24.61
CA PRO A 454 29.59 -9.50 24.90
C PRO A 454 30.85 -9.96 25.64
N THR A 455 30.66 -10.52 26.83
CA THR A 455 31.73 -11.03 27.69
C THR A 455 31.52 -12.52 27.94
N PRO A 456 32.53 -13.39 27.68
CA PRO A 456 32.42 -14.82 27.96
C PRO A 456 32.20 -15.10 29.45
N ILE A 457 31.30 -16.03 29.75
CA ILE A 457 31.20 -16.71 31.04
C ILE A 457 31.80 -18.11 30.91
N ILE A 458 31.40 -18.84 29.87
CA ILE A 458 31.89 -20.18 29.54
C ILE A 458 32.32 -20.15 28.08
N THR A 459 33.48 -20.73 27.76
CA THR A 459 33.95 -20.85 26.38
C THR A 459 34.10 -22.32 26.02
N VAL A 460 33.36 -22.76 25.00
CA VAL A 460 33.47 -24.11 24.43
C VAL A 460 34.45 -24.11 23.26
N ASN A 461 34.30 -23.14 22.35
CA ASN A 461 35.22 -22.94 21.23
C ASN A 461 35.84 -21.54 21.30
N GLN A 462 37.12 -21.49 21.66
CA GLN A 462 37.85 -20.24 21.85
C GLN A 462 37.87 -19.38 20.58
N THR A 463 38.16 -19.98 19.43
CA THR A 463 38.27 -19.25 18.16
C THR A 463 36.93 -18.63 17.76
N LEU A 464 35.82 -19.39 17.87
CA LEU A 464 34.48 -18.89 17.54
C LEU A 464 34.02 -17.81 18.53
N MET A 465 34.24 -18.02 19.82
CA MET A 465 33.88 -17.04 20.86
C MET A 465 34.61 -15.71 20.64
N GLN A 466 35.91 -15.77 20.36
CA GLN A 466 36.71 -14.58 20.14
C GLN A 466 36.40 -13.90 18.81
N SER A 467 36.10 -14.68 17.76
CA SER A 467 35.54 -14.15 16.50
C SER A 467 34.26 -13.37 16.76
N PHE A 468 33.29 -13.98 17.45
CA PHE A 468 32.02 -13.35 17.80
C PHE A 468 32.23 -12.03 18.54
N ILE A 469 33.02 -12.03 19.61
CA ILE A 469 33.26 -10.83 20.42
C ILE A 469 33.97 -9.73 19.63
N GLN A 470 35.03 -10.08 18.90
CA GLN A 470 35.80 -9.11 18.11
C GLN A 470 34.91 -8.45 17.06
N TYR A 471 34.22 -9.24 16.23
CA TYR A 471 33.42 -8.69 15.15
C TYR A 471 32.25 -7.82 15.65
N ILE A 472 31.56 -8.24 16.71
CA ILE A 472 30.48 -7.44 17.32
C ILE A 472 31.03 -6.14 17.89
N THR A 473 32.11 -6.21 18.68
CA THR A 473 32.72 -5.03 19.30
C THR A 473 33.23 -4.06 18.23
N ARG A 474 33.94 -4.55 17.21
CA ARG A 474 34.49 -3.70 16.14
C ARG A 474 33.38 -3.06 15.31
N GLY A 475 32.35 -3.81 14.92
CA GLY A 475 31.23 -3.26 14.18
C GLY A 475 30.48 -2.19 14.98
N HIS A 476 30.18 -2.46 16.26
CA HIS A 476 29.47 -1.52 17.14
C HIS A 476 30.18 -0.16 17.25
N TRP A 477 31.49 -0.16 17.50
CA TRP A 477 32.23 1.08 17.76
C TRP A 477 32.66 1.86 16.53
N ASN A 478 32.80 1.20 15.37
CA ASN A 478 33.37 1.83 14.17
C ASN A 478 32.32 2.17 13.10
N ILE A 479 31.13 1.55 13.14
CA ILE A 479 30.02 1.92 12.26
C ILE A 479 29.18 2.98 12.96
N THR A 480 29.42 4.24 12.61
CA THR A 480 28.66 5.39 13.13
C THR A 480 27.38 5.66 12.31
N ASN A 481 26.41 6.33 12.93
CA ASN A 481 25.08 6.62 12.37
C ASN A 481 25.08 7.60 11.20
#